data_AF-A0A348XK53-F1
#
_entry.id   AF-A0A348XK53-F1
#
_cell.length_a   1.000
_cell.length_b   1.000
_cell.length_c   1.000
_cell.angle_alpha   90.00
_cell.angle_beta   90.00
_cell.angle_gamma   90.00
#
_symmetry.space_group_name_H-M   'P 1'
#
loop_
_entity.id
_entity.type
_entity.pdbx_description
1 polymer ?
#
loop_
_entity_poly.entity_id
_entity_poly.type
_entity_poly.pdbx_seq_one_letter_code
_entity_poly.pdbx_strand_id
1 'polypeptide(L)'
;MTPGTSPFRFGLCCKFEQDPSIRFRTTTARYLSKLGREAGLQHREALVKHNAQTLLRAIRACQGLGIGAFRVPSGIIPLATHPDWRFQLERLTDDAVLAPIE
;
A
#
# COMPACT_ATOMS: atom_id res chain seq x y z
N MET A 1 -30.41 -13.45 21.62
CA MET A 1 -29.44 -13.11 20.56
C MET A 1 -28.53 -12.04 21.10
N THR A 2 -27.23 -12.33 21.21
CA THR A 2 -26.21 -11.36 21.62
C THR A 2 -26.13 -10.28 20.53
N PRO A 3 -26.10 -8.97 20.87
CA PRO A 3 -25.81 -7.96 19.88
C PRO A 3 -24.37 -8.17 19.39
N GLY A 4 -24.14 -8.27 18.08
CA GLY A 4 -22.79 -8.03 17.53
C GLY A 4 -22.19 -9.03 16.53
N THR A 5 -22.92 -10.00 15.96
CA THR A 5 -22.33 -10.84 14.91
C THR A 5 -23.33 -11.09 13.78
N SER A 6 -23.32 -10.21 12.79
CA SER A 6 -23.89 -10.53 11.48
C SER A 6 -23.22 -11.80 10.95
N PRO A 7 -23.95 -12.75 10.35
CA PRO A 7 -23.35 -13.92 9.71
C PRO A 7 -22.46 -13.54 8.52
N PHE A 8 -22.53 -12.28 8.06
CA PHE A 8 -21.77 -11.77 6.93
C PHE A 8 -20.71 -10.77 7.39
N ARG A 9 -19.49 -10.98 6.88
CA ARG A 9 -18.38 -10.05 7.02
C ARG A 9 -18.30 -9.15 5.80
N PHE A 10 -18.44 -7.84 6.00
CA PHE A 10 -18.24 -6.88 4.94
C PHE A 10 -16.77 -6.78 4.54
N GLY A 11 -16.53 -6.62 3.24
CA GLY A 11 -15.21 -6.39 2.67
C GLY A 11 -15.16 -5.09 1.87
N LEU A 12 -14.09 -4.32 2.05
CA LEU A 12 -13.86 -3.08 1.30
C LEU A 12 -12.80 -3.31 0.21
N CYS A 13 -13.05 -2.72 -0.97
CA CYS A 13 -12.05 -2.62 -2.03
C CYS A 13 -11.02 -1.52 -1.71
N CYS A 14 -9.97 -1.42 -2.51
CA CYS A 14 -8.79 -0.59 -2.23
C CYS A 14 -8.99 0.95 -2.19
N LYS A 15 -10.22 1.47 -2.23
CA LYS A 15 -10.51 2.91 -2.35
C LYS A 15 -11.26 3.45 -1.14
N PHE A 16 -10.77 4.57 -0.62
CA PHE A 16 -11.41 5.39 0.40
C PHE A 16 -11.73 6.75 -0.22
N GLU A 17 -12.96 6.94 -0.70
CA GLU A 17 -13.33 8.19 -1.41
C GLU A 17 -13.38 9.40 -0.45
N GLN A 18 -13.86 9.16 0.77
CA GLN A 18 -14.05 10.21 1.78
C GLN A 18 -12.81 10.46 2.63
N ASP A 19 -11.75 9.64 2.50
CA ASP A 19 -10.51 9.79 3.24
C ASP A 19 -9.31 9.88 2.27
N PRO A 20 -8.93 11.10 1.86
CA PRO A 20 -7.81 11.30 0.95
C PRO A 20 -6.44 10.95 1.57
N SER A 21 -6.36 10.76 2.89
CA SER A 21 -5.13 10.34 3.57
C SER A 21 -4.79 8.88 3.30
N ILE A 22 -5.77 8.08 2.84
CA ILE A 22 -5.62 6.68 2.46
C ILE A 22 -5.55 6.56 0.94
N ARG A 23 -4.46 7.08 0.37
CA ARG A 23 -4.22 7.08 -1.07
C ARG A 23 -2.91 6.39 -1.43
N PHE A 24 -3.06 5.21 -2.06
CA PHE A 24 -1.95 4.47 -2.64
C PHE A 24 -1.37 5.20 -3.85
N ARG A 25 -0.05 5.14 -3.99
CA ARG A 25 0.70 5.78 -5.07
C ARG A 25 1.27 4.72 -6.01
N THR A 26 1.48 5.11 -7.26
CA THR A 26 2.07 4.27 -8.29
C THR A 26 3.00 5.09 -9.17
N THR A 27 3.73 4.42 -10.07
CA THR A 27 4.60 5.04 -11.05
C THR A 27 4.60 4.21 -12.34
N THR A 28 5.27 4.71 -13.37
CA THR A 28 5.36 4.05 -14.68
C THR A 28 6.80 3.72 -15.02
N ALA A 29 7.02 2.65 -15.78
CA ALA A 29 8.36 2.28 -16.25
C ALA A 29 9.02 3.43 -17.04
N ARG A 30 8.23 4.18 -17.81
CA ARG A 30 8.70 5.38 -18.54
C ARG A 30 9.25 6.45 -17.60
N TYR A 31 8.55 6.75 -16.50
CA TYR A 31 9.01 7.74 -15.54
C TYR A 31 10.29 7.30 -14.85
N LEU A 32 10.35 6.05 -14.37
CA LEU A 32 11.56 5.53 -13.74
C LEU A 32 12.76 5.51 -14.70
N SER A 33 12.52 5.18 -15.98
CA SER A 33 13.57 5.18 -17.00
C SER A 33 14.15 6.56 -17.26
N LYS A 34 13.34 7.63 -17.14
CA LYS A 34 13.82 9.01 -17.25
C LYS A 34 14.70 9.44 -16.06
N LEU A 35 14.47 8.87 -14.87
CA LEU A 35 15.29 9.15 -13.69
C LEU A 35 16.67 8.46 -13.73
N GLY A 36 16.81 7.42 -14.56
CA GLY A 36 17.97 6.52 -14.50
C GLY A 36 17.78 5.42 -13.45
N ARG A 37 18.62 4.38 -13.51
CA ARG A 37 18.41 3.13 -12.78
C ARG A 37 18.32 3.32 -11.26
N GLU A 38 19.34 3.86 -10.63
CA GLU A 38 19.38 3.97 -9.15
C GLU A 38 18.35 4.97 -8.61
N ALA A 39 18.25 6.16 -9.20
CA ALA A 39 17.25 7.15 -8.78
C ALA A 39 15.81 6.62 -8.98
N GLY A 40 15.56 5.85 -10.04
CA GLY A 40 14.28 5.18 -10.25
C GLY A 40 13.97 4.10 -9.19
N LEU A 41 14.98 3.34 -8.76
CA LEU A 41 14.83 2.33 -7.70
C LEU A 41 14.56 3.00 -6.34
N GLN A 42 15.32 4.03 -5.98
CA GLN A 42 15.09 4.83 -4.78
C GLN A 42 13.70 5.47 -4.76
N HIS A 43 13.25 6.01 -5.90
CA HIS A 43 11.90 6.55 -6.02
C HIS A 43 10.84 5.47 -5.80
N ARG A 44 11.01 4.28 -6.40
CA ARG A 44 10.09 3.16 -6.19
C ARG A 44 10.09 2.68 -4.73
N GLU A 45 11.24 2.59 -4.07
CA GLU A 45 11.35 2.24 -2.65
C GLU A 45 10.58 3.24 -1.78
N ALA A 46 10.69 4.54 -2.05
CA ALA A 46 9.90 5.57 -1.36
C ALA A 46 8.39 5.38 -1.56
N LEU A 47 7.94 4.99 -2.76
CA LEU A 47 6.53 4.67 -3.02
C LEU A 47 6.08 3.42 -2.26
N VAL A 48 6.91 2.37 -2.19
CA VAL A 48 6.60 1.15 -1.46
C VAL A 48 6.46 1.44 0.04
N LYS A 49 7.37 2.24 0.61
CA LYS A 49 7.30 2.69 2.02
C LYS A 49 6.01 3.48 2.29
N HIS A 50 5.69 4.47 1.44
CA HIS A 50 4.43 5.23 1.51
C HIS A 50 3.20 4.32 1.44
N ASN A 51 3.21 3.36 0.52
CA ASN A 51 2.10 2.43 0.32
C ASN A 51 1.92 1.47 1.51
N ALA A 52 3.01 1.02 2.14
CA ALA A 52 2.95 0.21 3.35
C ALA A 52 2.32 0.97 4.53
N GLN A 53 2.71 2.23 4.74
CA GLN A 53 2.11 3.11 5.75
C GLN A 53 0.63 3.39 5.44
N THR A 54 0.30 3.58 4.16
CA THR A 54 -1.08 3.75 3.71
C THR A 54 -1.91 2.49 3.95
N LEU A 55 -1.34 1.30 3.76
CA LEU A 55 -2.01 0.03 4.05
C LEU A 55 -2.33 -0.12 5.55
N LEU A 56 -1.41 0.27 6.44
CA LEU A 56 -1.68 0.28 7.88
C LEU A 56 -2.85 1.22 8.22
N ARG A 57 -2.88 2.42 7.64
CA ARG A 57 -4.01 3.37 7.80
C ARG A 57 -5.32 2.78 7.28
N ALA A 58 -5.30 2.15 6.11
CA ALA A 58 -6.46 1.47 5.54
C ALA A 58 -7.02 0.38 6.45
N ILE A 59 -6.16 -0.44 7.05
CA ILE A 59 -6.56 -1.50 7.99
C ILE A 59 -7.18 -0.91 9.26
N ARG A 60 -6.56 0.14 9.84
CA ARG A 60 -7.11 0.85 11.02
C ARG A 60 -8.47 1.49 10.70
N ALA A 61 -8.62 2.09 9.53
CA ALA A 61 -9.90 2.64 9.08
C ALA A 61 -10.97 1.56 8.92
N CYS A 62 -10.62 0.40 8.33
CA CYS A 62 -11.55 -0.74 8.23
C CYS A 62 -12.04 -1.19 9.61
N GLN A 63 -11.14 -1.27 10.60
CA GLN A 63 -11.51 -1.59 11.98
C GLN A 63 -12.51 -0.58 12.56
N GLY A 64 -12.24 0.72 12.40
CA GLY A 64 -13.16 1.78 12.87
C GLY A 64 -14.53 1.78 12.19
N LEU A 65 -14.61 1.28 10.95
CA LEU A 65 -15.84 1.18 10.16
C LEU A 65 -16.57 -0.17 10.34
N GLY A 66 -16.05 -1.10 11.16
CA GLY A 66 -16.62 -2.44 11.31
C GLY A 66 -16.45 -3.33 10.07
N ILE A 67 -15.49 -3.03 9.21
CA ILE A 67 -15.17 -3.78 7.99
C ILE A 67 -14.13 -4.86 8.33
N GLY A 68 -14.49 -6.13 8.13
CA GLY A 68 -13.66 -7.27 8.53
C GLY A 68 -12.76 -7.84 7.43
N ALA A 69 -12.80 -7.29 6.21
CA ALA A 69 -11.94 -7.70 5.10
C ALA A 69 -11.53 -6.49 4.23
N PHE A 70 -10.29 -6.48 3.76
CA PHE A 70 -9.78 -5.42 2.89
C PHE A 70 -9.02 -6.01 1.70
N ARG A 71 -9.34 -5.56 0.49
CA ARG A 71 -8.62 -5.96 -0.73
C ARG A 71 -7.45 -5.01 -0.98
N VAL A 72 -6.24 -5.49 -0.72
CA VAL A 72 -4.99 -4.78 -1.04
C VAL A 72 -4.91 -4.50 -2.54
N PRO A 73 -4.57 -3.26 -2.98
CA PRO A 73 -4.40 -2.98 -4.40
C PRO A 73 -3.19 -3.72 -4.97
N SER A 74 -3.31 -4.23 -6.20
CA SER A 74 -2.19 -4.88 -6.92
C SER A 74 -0.99 -3.95 -7.11
N GLY A 75 -1.23 -2.64 -7.20
CA GLY A 75 -0.21 -1.60 -7.31
C GLY A 75 0.47 -1.22 -5.98
N ILE A 76 0.28 -2.00 -4.90
CA ILE A 76 0.93 -1.75 -3.61
C ILE A 76 2.46 -1.69 -3.76
N ILE A 77 3.01 -2.52 -4.65
CA ILE A 77 4.41 -2.45 -5.12
C ILE A 77 4.39 -2.11 -6.61
N PRO A 78 4.68 -0.85 -7.00
CA PRO A 78 4.65 -0.46 -8.40
C PRO A 78 5.67 -1.24 -9.24
N LEU A 79 5.22 -1.75 -10.39
CA LEU A 79 6.04 -2.47 -11.36
C LEU A 79 6.70 -3.76 -10.81
N ALA A 80 6.13 -4.37 -9.77
CA ALA A 80 6.73 -5.53 -9.10
C ALA A 80 7.20 -6.64 -10.05
N THR A 81 6.41 -6.94 -11.09
CA THR A 81 6.65 -7.99 -12.07
C THR A 81 7.20 -7.50 -13.41
N HIS A 82 7.51 -6.19 -13.55
CA HIS A 82 7.99 -5.63 -14.81
C HIS A 82 9.38 -6.17 -15.17
N PRO A 83 9.66 -6.59 -16.42
CA PRO A 83 10.93 -7.23 -16.80
C PRO A 83 12.16 -6.38 -16.44
N ASP A 84 12.13 -5.08 -16.76
CA ASP A 84 13.27 -4.19 -16.51
C ASP A 84 13.30 -3.58 -15.10
N TRP A 85 12.16 -3.60 -14.40
CA TRP A 85 11.96 -2.91 -13.12
C TRP A 85 11.46 -3.87 -12.05
N ARG A 86 11.90 -5.14 -12.09
CA ARG A 86 11.52 -6.16 -11.11
C ARG A 86 11.79 -5.67 -9.70
N PHE A 87 10.85 -5.93 -8.80
CA PHE A 87 11.03 -5.61 -7.39
C PHE A 87 11.94 -6.64 -6.72
N GLN A 88 12.81 -6.16 -5.84
CA GLN A 88 13.73 -6.95 -5.04
C GLN A 88 13.48 -6.56 -3.59
N LEU A 89 13.02 -7.51 -2.78
CA LEU A 89 12.65 -7.26 -1.39
C LEU A 89 13.87 -6.86 -0.56
N GLU A 90 15.04 -7.41 -0.91
CA GLU A 90 16.33 -7.25 -0.25
C GLU A 90 16.83 -5.80 -0.29
N ARG A 91 16.28 -4.97 -1.19
CA ARG A 91 16.59 -3.54 -1.26
C ARG A 91 15.83 -2.69 -0.25
N LEU A 92 14.77 -3.23 0.36
CA LEU A 92 14.13 -2.55 1.49
C LEU A 92 15.01 -2.76 2.72
N THR A 93 15.75 -1.73 3.12
CA THR A 93 16.43 -1.73 4.41
C THR A 93 15.39 -1.63 5.54
N ASP A 94 15.54 -2.47 6.56
CA ASP A 94 14.53 -2.80 7.59
C ASP A 94 14.09 -1.62 8.47
N ASP A 95 14.87 -0.55 8.57
CA ASP A 95 14.83 0.32 9.76
C ASP A 95 13.67 1.33 9.85
N ALA A 96 12.79 1.47 8.84
CA ALA A 96 11.85 2.61 8.81
C ALA A 96 10.45 2.37 8.25
N VAL A 97 10.05 1.13 7.92
CA VAL A 97 8.74 0.91 7.29
C VAL A 97 7.58 1.13 8.27
N LEU A 98 7.80 0.86 9.56
CA LEU A 98 6.79 0.93 10.62
C LEU A 98 7.31 1.64 11.88
N ALA A 99 7.87 2.84 11.72
CA ALA A 99 7.97 3.73 12.89
C ALA A 99 6.56 3.87 13.53
N PRO A 100 6.44 3.90 14.86
CA PRO A 100 5.14 4.05 15.51
C PRO A 100 4.45 5.29 14.94
N ILE A 101 3.32 5.09 14.26
CA ILE A 101 2.45 6.20 13.88
C ILE A 101 1.66 6.54 15.14
N GLU A 102 2.09 7.60 15.84
CA GLU A 102 1.35 8.27 16.93
C GLU A 102 -0.09 8.60 16.53
#